data_AF-A0A1Q7A7N5-F1
#
_entry.id   AF-A0A1Q7A7N5-F1
#
_cell.length_a   1.000
_cell.length_b   1.000
_cell.length_c   1.000
_cell.angle_alpha   90.00
_cell.angle_beta   90.00
_cell.angle_gamma   90.00
#
_symmetry.space_group_name_H-M   'P 1'
#
loop_
_entity.id
_entity.type
_entity.pdbx_description
1 polymer ?
#
loop_
_entity_poly.entity_id
_entity_poly.type
_entity_poly.pdbx_seq_one_letter_code
_entity_poly.pdbx_strand_id
1 'polypeptide(L)' 'MVYATNLGYPRIGRKRELKKSLEQFWAGELSEATLLEQTATQRKHTWALQQQLGLQHIPSNDFSLYVWR' A
#
# COMPACT_ATOMS: atom_id res chain seq x y z
N MET A 1 21.06 21.86 -0.34
CA MET A 1 19.73 21.49 0.21
C MET A 1 19.77 20.00 0.46
N VAL A 2 19.31 19.53 1.62
CA VAL A 2 19.32 18.09 1.98
C VAL A 2 17.88 17.60 1.96
N TYR A 3 17.64 16.46 1.32
CA TYR A 3 16.31 15.89 1.15
C TYR A 3 16.16 14.58 1.92
N ALA A 4 15.04 14.43 2.61
CA ALA A 4 14.66 13.18 3.25
C ALA A 4 13.94 12.27 2.25
N THR A 5 14.26 10.97 2.29
CA THR A 5 13.62 9.92 1.49
C THR A 5 13.58 8.61 2.28
N ASN A 6 12.76 7.66 1.84
CA ASN A 6 12.80 6.28 2.32
C ASN A 6 12.81 5.31 1.12
N LEU A 7 13.13 4.04 1.37
CA LEU A 7 13.25 3.00 0.34
C LEU A 7 11.95 2.22 0.11
N GLY A 8 10.93 2.46 0.94
CA GLY A 8 9.68 1.69 0.93
C GLY A 8 8.85 1.95 2.19
N TYR A 9 7.56 1.63 2.11
CA TYR A 9 6.60 1.82 3.17
C TYR A 9 5.82 0.52 3.50
N PRO A 10 5.51 0.25 4.78
CA PRO A 10 4.71 -0.93 5.15
C PRO A 10 3.35 -0.98 4.47
N ARG A 11 3.20 -1.93 3.53
CA ARG A 11 1.99 -2.16 2.74
C ARG A 11 0.82 -2.80 3.48
N ILE A 12 0.98 -3.20 4.74
CA ILE A 12 -0.05 -3.95 5.47
C ILE A 12 -1.26 -3.08 5.85
N GLY A 13 -1.05 -1.77 6.01
CA GLY A 13 -2.06 -0.81 6.44
C GLY A 13 -2.25 -0.76 7.97
N ARG A 14 -2.74 0.37 8.49
CA ARG A 14 -2.82 0.64 9.94
C ARG A 14 -3.70 -0.38 10.69
N LYS A 15 -4.72 -0.92 10.03
CA LYS A 15 -5.65 -1.91 10.59
C LYS A 15 -5.56 -3.27 9.88
N ARG A 16 -4.42 -3.54 9.24
CA ARG A 16 -4.16 -4.75 8.45
C ARG A 16 -5.14 -4.93 7.29
N GLU A 17 -5.48 -3.84 6.62
CA GLU A 17 -6.43 -3.79 5.50
C GLU A 17 -6.04 -4.79 4.40
N LEU A 18 -4.76 -4.80 3.99
CA LEU A 18 -4.27 -5.72 2.96
C LEU A 18 -4.47 -7.20 3.35
N LYS A 19 -4.22 -7.55 4.62
CA LYS A 19 -4.43 -8.92 5.11
C LYS A 19 -5.89 -9.33 4.96
N LYS A 20 -6.82 -8.47 5.41
CA LYS A 20 -8.25 -8.76 5.37
C LYS A 20 -8.75 -8.91 3.94
N SER A 21 -8.36 -8.00 3.05
CA SER A 21 -8.76 -8.05 1.64
C SER A 21 -8.25 -9.32 0.94
N LEU A 22 -6.99 -9.72 1.21
CA LEU A 22 -6.43 -10.94 0.65
C LEU A 22 -7.12 -12.20 1.19
N GLU A 23 -7.38 -12.26 2.49
CA GLU A 23 -8.07 -13.41 3.10
C GLU A 23 -9.50 -13.56 2.55
N GLN A 24 -10.22 -12.45 2.38
CA GLN A 24 -11.55 -12.47 1.74
C GLN A 24 -11.47 -12.88 0.27
N PHE A 25 -10.46 -12.40 -0.46
CA PHE A 25 -10.24 -12.81 -1.84
C PHE A 25 -9.96 -14.32 -1.96
N TRP A 26 -9.11 -14.87 -1.10
CA TRP A 26 -8.83 -16.31 -1.08
C TRP A 26 -10.02 -17.15 -0.62
N ALA A 27 -10.88 -16.60 0.23
CA ALA A 27 -12.14 -17.22 0.62
C ALA A 27 -13.23 -17.16 -0.47
N GLY A 28 -12.99 -16.43 -1.58
CA GLY A 28 -13.99 -16.21 -2.63
C GLY A 28 -15.07 -15.18 -2.28
N GLU A 29 -14.88 -14.43 -1.19
CA GLU A 29 -15.82 -13.42 -0.68
C GLU A 29 -15.57 -12.03 -1.26
N LEU A 30 -14.42 -11.82 -1.93
CA LEU A 30 -14.03 -10.55 -2.53
C LEU A 30 -13.65 -10.77 -4.00
N SER A 31 -14.14 -9.90 -4.90
CA SER A 31 -13.73 -9.94 -6.30
C SER A 31 -12.31 -9.42 -6.49
N GLU A 32 -11.63 -9.87 -7.56
CA GLU A 32 -10.31 -9.33 -7.93
C GLU A 32 -10.36 -7.81 -8.15
N ALA A 33 -11.41 -7.31 -8.83
CA ALA A 33 -11.59 -5.88 -9.07
C ALA A 33 -11.66 -5.09 -7.75
N THR A 34 -12.41 -5.60 -6.78
CA THR A 34 -12.52 -4.97 -5.45
C THR A 34 -11.20 -5.05 -4.68
N LEU A 35 -10.46 -6.15 -4.75
CA LEU A 35 -9.13 -6.27 -4.15
C LEU A 35 -8.16 -5.22 -4.74
N LEU A 36 -8.15 -5.06 -6.07
CA LEU A 36 -7.29 -4.11 -6.75
C LEU A 36 -7.68 -2.65 -6.41
N GLU A 37 -8.96 -2.35 -6.31
CA GLU A 37 -9.47 -1.03 -5.90
C GLU A 37 -9.08 -0.70 -4.45
N GLN A 38 -9.29 -1.63 -3.51
CA GLN A 38 -8.95 -1.43 -2.10
C GLN A 38 -7.45 -1.20 -1.92
N THR A 39 -6.62 -2.00 -2.60
CA THR A 39 -5.16 -1.85 -2.53
C THR A 39 -4.66 -0.58 -3.24
N ALA A 40 -5.31 -0.15 -4.33
CA ALA A 40 -5.00 1.13 -4.98
C ALA A 40 -5.31 2.32 -4.06
N THR A 41 -6.47 2.29 -3.40
CA THR A 41 -6.85 3.29 -2.38
C THR A 41 -5.84 3.35 -1.25
N GLN A 42 -5.38 2.19 -0.77
CA GLN A 42 -4.38 2.12 0.29
C GLN A 42 -3.01 2.69 -0.15
N ARG A 43 -2.54 2.39 -1.37
CA ARG A 43 -1.32 2.99 -1.93
C ARG A 43 -1.44 4.52 -2.03
N LYS A 44 -2.58 5.01 -2.53
CA LYS A 44 -2.86 6.45 -2.63
C LYS A 44 -2.82 7.14 -1.27
N HIS A 45 -3.45 6.54 -0.26
CA HIS A 45 -3.40 7.06 1.12
C HIS A 45 -1.97 7.13 1.66
N THR A 46 -1.17 6.09 1.39
CA THR A 46 0.21 5.99 1.84
C THR A 46 1.12 7.04 1.17
N TRP A 47 0.95 7.28 -0.13
CA TRP A 47 1.68 8.34 -0.83
C TRP A 47 1.28 9.72 -0.33
N ALA A 48 -0.02 9.98 -0.15
CA ALA A 48 -0.51 11.25 0.37
C ALA A 48 0.03 11.54 1.78
N LEU A 49 0.06 10.52 2.65
CA LEU A 49 0.65 10.65 3.99
C LEU A 49 2.14 11.02 3.94
N GLN A 50 2.92 10.33 3.10
CA GLN A 50 4.35 10.61 2.98
C GLN A 50 4.61 12.02 2.44
N GLN A 51 3.83 12.46 1.45
CA GLN A 51 3.87 13.83 0.94
C GLN A 51 3.53 14.85 2.03
N GLN A 52 2.48 14.60 2.81
CA GLN A 52 2.06 15.47 3.92
C GLN A 52 3.13 15.56 5.03
N LEU A 53 3.94 14.51 5.21
CA LEU A 53 5.07 14.49 6.14
C LEU A 53 6.34 15.16 5.59
N GLY A 54 6.29 15.73 4.37
CA GLY A 54 7.39 16.50 3.78
C GLY A 54 8.43 15.65 3.03
N LEU A 55 8.15 14.38 2.75
CA LEU A 55 9.00 13.58 1.88
C LEU A 55 8.87 14.06 0.44
N GLN A 56 10.01 14.39 -0.17
CA GLN A 56 10.06 14.88 -1.54
C GLN A 56 10.13 13.74 -2.56
N HIS A 57 10.89 12.70 -2.21
CA HIS A 57 10.98 11.47 -2.99
C HIS A 57 10.22 10.38 -2.25
N ILE A 58 9.14 9.91 -2.86
CA ILE A 58 8.25 8.89 -2.29
C ILE A 58 8.47 7.62 -3.11
N PRO A 59 8.75 6.47 -2.47
CA PRO A 59 8.96 5.22 -3.20
C PRO A 59 7.68 4.80 -3.92
N SER A 60 7.90 4.14 -5.05
CA SER A 60 6.89 3.39 -5.76
C SER A 60 7.42 1.97 -5.98
N ASN A 61 6.52 1.05 -6.30
CA ASN A 61 6.87 -0.35 -6.48
C ASN A 61 7.54 -0.98 -5.24
N ASP A 62 7.17 -0.51 -4.05
CA ASP A 62 7.45 -1.09 -2.72
C ASP A 62 6.22 -1.86 -2.17
N PHE A 63 5.05 -1.63 -2.78
CA PHE A 63 3.84 -2.42 -2.59
C PHE A 63 3.83 -3.73 -3.39
N SER A 64 3.55 -4.85 -2.73
CA SER A 64 3.25 -6.15 -3.35
C SER A 64 1.90 -6.66 -2.83
N LEU A 65 1.22 -7.56 -3.56
CA LEU A 65 0.05 -8.27 -3.03
C LEU A 65 0.46 -9.42 -2.10
N TYR A 66 1.65 -9.99 -2.23
CA TYR A 66 2.02 -11.17 -1.43
C TYR A 66 3.46 -11.16 -0.95
N VAL A 67 4.43 -11.16 -1.86
CA VAL A 67 5.85 -11.09 -1.55
C VAL A 67 6.58 -10.38 -2.69
N TRP A 68 7.69 -9.72 -2.36
CA TRP A 68 8.66 -9.28 -3.35
C TRP A 68 9.49 -10.50 -3.73
N ARG A 69 9.42 -10.92 -5.00
CA ARG A 69 10.36 -11.86 -5.58
C ARG A 69 11.09 -11.18 -6.72
#